data_AF-A0AA91IM91-F1
#
_entry.id   AF-A0AA91IM91-F1
#
_cell.length_a   1.000
_cell.length_b   1.000
_cell.length_c   1.000
_cell.angle_alpha   90.00
_cell.angle_beta   90.00
_cell.angle_gamma   90.00
#
_symmetry.space_group_name_H-M   'P 1'
#
loop_
_entity.id
_entity.type
_entity.pdbx_description
1 polymer ?
#
loop_
_entity_poly.entity_id
_entity_poly.type
_entity_poly.pdbx_seq_one_letter_code
_entity_poly.pdbx_strand_id
1 'polypeptide(L)'
;MKHTLKVYKDSKEYPDYMKVRFDKTSIGKSFLFNGHRWAYEHSTFDDSGNYDLLYRFDDEPYPEEKSNSVDELTARDYFASKALGLCYADYLNYAAENGVQEGWRDGVAKDAYLMADAMLKARDE
;
A
#
# COMPACT_ATOMS: atom_id res chain seq x y z
N MET A 1 -4.13 0.10 18.86
CA MET A 1 -4.79 1.08 19.75
C MET A 1 -4.37 2.50 19.36
N LYS A 2 -5.18 3.55 19.61
CA LYS A 2 -4.83 4.94 19.24
C LYS A 2 -3.81 5.50 20.23
N HIS A 3 -2.66 5.91 19.72
CA HIS A 3 -1.64 6.65 20.47
C HIS A 3 -1.67 8.11 20.08
N THR A 4 -1.30 8.96 21.04
CA THR A 4 -1.18 10.39 20.81
C THR A 4 0.15 10.92 21.33
N LEU A 5 0.69 11.92 20.65
CA LEU A 5 1.89 12.65 21.06
C LEU A 5 1.63 14.14 20.95
N LYS A 6 1.98 14.90 21.99
CA LYS A 6 1.89 16.36 22.00
C LYS A 6 3.26 16.93 21.71
N VAL A 7 3.36 17.76 20.67
CA VAL A 7 4.61 18.45 20.32
C VAL A 7 4.45 19.92 20.69
N TYR A 8 5.04 20.33 21.81
CA TYR A 8 4.96 21.70 22.31
C TYR A 8 5.86 22.63 21.51
N LYS A 9 5.39 23.87 21.24
CA LYS A 9 6.14 24.84 20.41
C LYS A 9 7.44 25.34 21.04
N ASP A 10 7.52 25.30 22.37
CA ASP A 10 8.68 25.67 23.17
C ASP A 10 9.63 24.48 23.44
N SER A 11 9.28 23.28 22.98
CA SER A 11 10.12 22.10 23.14
C SER A 11 11.32 22.14 22.21
N LYS A 12 12.41 21.48 22.63
CA LYS A 12 13.64 21.33 21.83
C LYS A 12 13.42 20.54 20.54
N GLU A 13 12.38 19.72 20.49
CA GLU A 13 12.07 18.82 19.37
C GLU A 13 11.19 19.50 18.30
N TYR A 14 10.56 20.63 18.62
CA TYR A 14 9.67 21.36 17.71
C TYR A 14 10.32 21.72 16.36
N PRO A 15 11.58 22.20 16.30
CA PRO A 15 12.22 22.50 15.02
C PRO A 15 12.39 21.28 14.12
N ASP A 16 12.68 20.11 14.69
CA ASP A 16 12.86 18.87 13.92
C ASP A 16 11.52 18.28 13.49
N TYR A 17 10.52 18.35 14.35
CA TYR A 17 9.12 18.07 14.01
C TYR A 17 8.64 18.90 12.82
N MET A 18 8.89 20.21 12.81
CA MET A 18 8.45 21.11 11.73
C MET A 18 9.10 20.75 10.38
N LYS A 19 10.37 20.30 10.38
CA LYS A 19 11.03 19.84 9.15
C LYS A 19 10.34 18.62 8.57
N VAL A 20 10.07 17.61 9.39
CA VAL A 20 9.48 16.35 8.91
C VAL A 20 8.01 16.49 8.54
N ARG A 21 7.25 17.35 9.24
CA ARG A 21 5.83 17.61 8.93
C ARG A 21 5.62 18.31 7.59
N PHE A 22 6.52 19.24 7.24
CA PHE A 22 6.42 20.05 6.03
C PHE A 22 7.43 19.64 4.94
N ASP A 23 8.02 18.45 5.07
CA ASP A 23 8.92 17.91 4.06
C ASP A 23 8.14 17.62 2.78
N LYS A 24 8.47 18.35 1.72
CA LYS A 24 7.83 18.22 0.40
C LYS A 24 8.12 16.89 -0.30
N THR A 25 9.09 16.13 0.20
CA THR A 25 9.42 14.79 -0.29
C THR A 25 8.58 13.70 0.37
N SER A 26 7.89 14.01 1.48
CA SER A 26 6.97 13.07 2.13
C SER A 26 5.69 12.95 1.32
N ILE A 27 5.35 11.72 0.94
CA ILE A 27 4.10 11.38 0.25
C ILE A 27 3.08 10.98 1.34
N GLY A 28 1.93 11.65 1.37
CA GLY A 28 0.82 11.31 2.28
C GLY A 28 0.55 12.33 3.40
N LYS A 29 -0.32 11.97 4.34
CA LYS A 29 -0.72 12.77 5.51
C LYS A 29 0.07 12.41 6.78
N SER A 30 1.04 11.51 6.68
CA SER A 30 1.86 11.02 7.80
C SER A 30 3.36 11.18 7.58
N PHE A 31 4.14 11.24 8.66
CA PHE A 31 5.59 11.43 8.63
C PHE A 31 6.29 10.68 9.77
N LEU A 32 7.57 10.35 9.57
CA LEU A 32 8.41 9.73 10.60
C LEU A 32 8.89 10.79 11.60
N PHE A 33 8.61 10.55 12.88
CA PHE A 33 9.06 11.40 13.97
C PHE A 33 9.24 10.56 15.25
N ASN A 34 10.39 10.70 15.92
CA ASN A 34 10.76 9.93 17.12
C ASN A 34 10.59 8.40 16.95
N GLY A 35 11.08 7.86 15.83
CA GLY A 35 11.08 6.42 15.55
C GLY A 35 9.71 5.82 15.20
N HIS A 36 8.68 6.66 15.04
CA HIS A 36 7.33 6.22 14.77
C HIS A 36 6.69 7.07 13.65
N ARG A 37 5.75 6.48 12.92
CA ARG A 37 4.97 7.21 11.92
C ARG A 37 3.75 7.84 12.57
N TRP A 38 3.64 9.16 12.44
CA TRP A 38 2.59 9.98 13.02
C TRP A 38 1.83 10.72 11.91
N ALA A 39 0.54 10.99 12.11
CA ALA A 39 -0.13 12.06 11.37
C ALA A 39 -0.53 13.20 12.29
N TYR A 40 -0.67 14.36 11.68
CA TYR A 40 -1.21 15.55 12.31
C TYR A 40 -2.72 15.64 12.04
N GLU A 41 -3.50 15.90 13.07
CA GLU A 41 -4.93 16.22 12.96
C GLU A 41 -5.17 17.56 13.64
N HIS A 42 -5.74 18.51 12.88
CA HIS A 42 -6.08 19.82 13.44
C HIS A 42 -7.19 19.64 14.47
N SER A 43 -6.94 20.04 15.71
CA SER A 43 -7.90 19.93 16.81
C SER A 43 -8.14 21.28 17.48
N THR A 44 -9.20 21.39 18.28
CA THR A 44 -9.49 22.61 19.07
C THR A 44 -8.39 22.97 20.08
N PHE A 45 -7.44 22.05 20.33
CA PHE A 45 -6.26 22.36 21.14
C PHE A 45 -5.23 23.20 20.38
N ASP A 46 -5.20 23.13 19.05
CA ASP A 46 -4.31 23.91 18.21
C ASP A 46 -4.71 25.40 18.19
N ASP A 47 -5.99 25.69 18.41
CA ASP A 47 -6.54 27.05 18.55
C ASP A 47 -5.96 27.79 19.76
N SER A 48 -5.56 27.04 20.81
CA SER A 48 -4.84 27.59 21.96
C SER A 48 -3.35 27.83 21.69
N GLY A 49 -2.83 27.29 20.58
CA GLY A 49 -1.49 27.56 20.07
C GLY A 49 -0.33 26.93 20.83
N ASN A 50 -0.59 26.09 21.85
CA ASN A 50 0.45 25.61 22.78
C ASN A 50 1.23 24.38 22.28
N TYR A 51 0.57 23.47 21.57
CA TYR A 51 1.19 22.26 21.04
C TYR A 51 0.43 21.77 19.81
N ASP A 52 1.10 21.00 18.95
CA ASP A 52 0.46 20.26 17.87
C ASP A 52 0.19 18.82 18.34
N LEU A 53 -1.02 18.30 18.09
CA LEU A 53 -1.40 16.94 18.45
C LEU A 53 -1.14 15.97 17.28
N LEU A 54 -0.35 14.93 17.57
CA LEU A 54 -0.07 13.83 16.67
C LEU A 54 -0.82 12.58 17.11
N TYR A 55 -1.21 11.76 16.14
CA TYR A 55 -1.82 10.46 16.40
C TYR A 55 -1.20 9.37 15.53
N ARG A 56 -1.26 8.14 16.04
CA ARG A 56 -0.92 6.90 15.31
C ARG A 56 -1.76 5.74 15.85
N PHE A 57 -1.81 4.63 15.12
CA PHE A 57 -2.40 3.38 15.59
C PHE A 57 -1.29 2.31 15.74
N ASP A 58 -1.39 1.42 16.73
CA ASP A 58 -0.43 0.31 16.90
C ASP A 58 -0.36 -0.59 15.66
N ASP A 59 0.86 -0.80 15.17
CA ASP A 59 1.36 -1.93 14.39
C ASP A 59 0.55 -2.42 13.17
N GLU A 60 -0.25 -1.54 12.57
CA GLU A 60 -0.51 -1.63 11.13
C GLU A 60 0.33 -0.54 10.44
N PRO A 61 1.03 -0.86 9.33
CA PRO A 61 1.61 0.19 8.51
C PRO A 61 0.51 1.23 8.25
N TYR A 62 0.83 2.52 8.34
CA TYR A 62 -0.11 3.58 7.96
C TYR A 62 -0.76 3.16 6.63
N PRO A 63 -2.07 3.37 6.41
CA PRO A 63 -2.72 2.95 5.15
C PRO A 63 -2.05 3.54 3.90
N GLU A 64 -1.18 4.54 4.06
CA GLU A 64 -0.37 5.16 3.01
C GLU A 64 0.97 4.44 2.74
N GLU A 65 1.45 3.53 3.62
CA GLU A 65 2.75 2.86 3.48
C GLU A 65 2.74 1.49 2.81
N LYS A 66 1.58 0.98 2.43
CA LYS A 66 1.49 -0.01 1.35
C LYS A 66 0.18 0.19 0.64
N SER A 67 0.24 0.54 -0.65
CA SER A 67 -0.59 -0.16 -1.61
C SER A 67 -0.30 0.30 -3.05
N ASN A 68 0.15 -0.61 -3.91
CA ASN A 68 -0.66 -0.84 -5.12
C ASN A 68 -2.06 -1.04 -4.55
N SER A 69 -2.99 -0.11 -4.77
CA SER A 69 -4.25 0.03 -4.01
C SER A 69 -4.80 -1.33 -3.58
N VAL A 70 -5.37 -1.49 -2.38
CA VAL A 70 -6.02 -2.78 -2.03
C VAL A 70 -6.98 -3.15 -3.16
N ASP A 71 -7.55 -2.15 -3.84
CA ASP A 71 -8.25 -2.24 -5.13
C ASP A 71 -7.41 -2.78 -6.30
N GLU A 72 -6.15 -2.40 -6.52
CA GLU A 72 -5.24 -2.97 -7.52
C GLU A 72 -4.75 -4.37 -7.19
N LEU A 73 -4.38 -4.67 -5.93
CA LEU A 73 -4.02 -6.03 -5.53
C LEU A 73 -5.25 -6.95 -5.67
N THR A 74 -6.42 -6.51 -5.21
CA THR A 74 -7.67 -7.25 -5.40
C THR A 74 -8.13 -7.28 -6.86
N ALA A 75 -7.92 -6.22 -7.65
CA ALA A 75 -8.23 -6.22 -9.08
C ALA A 75 -7.28 -7.13 -9.86
N ARG A 76 -6.00 -7.15 -9.50
CA ARG A 76 -5.00 -8.07 -10.08
C ARG A 76 -5.38 -9.51 -9.80
N ASP A 77 -5.66 -9.85 -8.55
CA ASP A 77 -6.11 -11.20 -8.17
C ASP A 77 -7.47 -11.54 -8.81
N TYR A 78 -8.37 -10.57 -8.93
CA TYR A 78 -9.65 -10.73 -9.64
C TYR A 78 -9.42 -11.07 -11.11
N PHE A 79 -8.65 -10.27 -11.85
CA PHE A 79 -8.36 -10.51 -13.27
C PHE A 79 -7.59 -11.80 -13.47
N ALA A 80 -6.62 -12.11 -12.61
CA ALA A 80 -5.88 -13.37 -12.64
C ALA A 80 -6.84 -14.55 -12.44
N SER A 81 -7.77 -14.48 -11.49
CA SER A 81 -8.78 -15.52 -11.27
C SER A 81 -9.69 -15.71 -12.49
N LYS A 82 -10.01 -14.64 -13.23
CA LYS A 82 -10.79 -14.70 -14.47
C LYS A 82 -9.99 -15.30 -15.63
N ALA A 83 -8.71 -15.01 -15.72
CA ALA A 83 -7.82 -15.55 -16.75
C ALA A 83 -7.44 -17.02 -16.49
N LEU A 84 -7.34 -17.44 -15.22
CA LEU A 84 -6.83 -18.75 -14.81
C LEU A 84 -7.52 -19.92 -15.51
N GLY A 85 -8.85 -19.87 -15.64
CA GLY A 85 -9.62 -20.92 -16.31
C GLY A 85 -9.23 -21.10 -17.78
N LEU A 86 -8.95 -20.00 -18.49
CA LEU A 86 -8.53 -20.02 -19.89
C LEU A 86 -7.07 -20.49 -20.02
N CYS A 87 -6.16 -19.98 -19.17
CA CYS A 87 -4.77 -20.43 -19.14
C CYS A 87 -4.67 -21.93 -18.84
N TYR A 88 -5.51 -22.45 -17.95
CA TYR A 88 -5.58 -23.88 -17.67
C TYR A 88 -6.10 -24.69 -18.85
N ALA A 89 -7.15 -24.23 -19.53
CA ALA A 89 -7.69 -24.90 -20.70
C ALA A 89 -6.68 -24.96 -21.86
N ASP A 90 -5.95 -23.87 -22.09
CA ASP A 90 -4.88 -23.80 -23.09
C ASP A 90 -3.76 -24.81 -22.78
N TYR A 91 -3.33 -24.88 -21.51
CA TYR A 91 -2.37 -25.90 -21.08
C TYR A 91 -2.88 -27.33 -21.28
N LEU A 92 -4.16 -27.62 -21.03
CA LEU A 92 -4.71 -28.96 -21.26
C LEU A 92 -4.66 -29.36 -22.74
N ASN A 93 -4.92 -28.41 -23.65
CA ASN A 93 -4.80 -28.65 -25.09
C ASN A 93 -3.34 -28.96 -25.46
N TYR A 94 -2.39 -28.16 -24.96
CA TYR A 94 -0.96 -28.42 -25.15
C TYR A 94 -0.55 -29.79 -24.60
N ALA A 95 -0.97 -30.14 -23.39
CA ALA A 95 -0.61 -31.38 -22.70
C ALA A 95 -1.22 -32.62 -23.36
N ALA A 96 -2.36 -32.49 -24.05
CA ALA A 96 -2.95 -33.60 -24.82
C ALA A 96 -2.04 -34.06 -25.97
N GLU A 97 -1.25 -33.15 -26.54
CA GLU A 97 -0.33 -33.44 -27.64
C GLU A 97 1.11 -33.71 -27.16
N ASN A 98 1.54 -33.06 -26.08
CA ASN A 98 2.94 -33.01 -25.67
C ASN A 98 3.23 -33.71 -24.32
N GLY A 99 2.18 -34.19 -23.64
CA GLY A 99 2.28 -34.72 -22.28
C GLY A 99 2.32 -33.62 -21.20
N VAL A 100 2.18 -34.05 -19.94
CA VAL A 100 2.16 -33.14 -18.79
C VAL A 100 3.60 -32.79 -18.39
N GLN A 101 3.90 -31.50 -18.32
CA GLN A 101 5.20 -30.99 -17.85
C GLN A 101 5.25 -30.87 -16.33
N GLU A 102 6.43 -31.04 -15.74
CA GLU A 102 6.65 -30.74 -14.32
C GLU A 102 6.51 -29.23 -14.07
N GLY A 103 5.90 -28.84 -12.95
CA GLY A 103 5.71 -27.42 -12.61
C GLY A 103 4.64 -26.68 -13.42
N TRP A 104 3.83 -27.38 -14.24
CA TRP A 104 2.84 -26.74 -15.13
C TRP A 104 1.87 -25.78 -14.43
N ARG A 105 1.53 -26.06 -13.16
CA ARG A 105 0.64 -25.22 -12.35
C ARG A 105 1.23 -23.84 -12.10
N ASP A 106 2.54 -23.76 -11.91
CA ASP A 106 3.24 -22.49 -11.68
C ASP A 106 3.25 -21.66 -12.96
N GLY A 107 3.44 -22.30 -14.12
CA GLY A 107 3.33 -21.66 -15.44
C GLY A 107 1.94 -21.07 -15.68
N VAL A 108 0.89 -21.88 -15.51
CA VAL A 108 -0.51 -21.44 -15.67
C VAL A 108 -0.86 -20.30 -14.72
N ALA A 109 -0.41 -20.35 -13.46
CA ALA A 109 -0.62 -19.28 -12.50
C ALA A 109 0.11 -17.99 -12.92
N LYS A 110 1.36 -18.10 -13.38
CA LYS A 110 2.15 -16.97 -13.85
C LYS A 110 1.51 -16.30 -15.07
N ASP A 111 1.03 -17.08 -16.03
CA ASP A 111 0.36 -16.56 -17.23
C ASP A 111 -0.93 -15.81 -16.87
N ALA A 112 -1.70 -16.33 -15.91
CA ALA A 112 -2.90 -15.64 -15.43
C ALA A 112 -2.57 -14.27 -14.79
N TYR A 113 -1.48 -14.18 -14.02
CA TYR A 113 -1.03 -12.90 -13.46
C TYR A 113 -0.47 -11.94 -14.51
N LEU A 114 0.23 -12.45 -15.53
CA LEU A 114 0.69 -11.62 -16.65
C LEU A 114 -0.49 -11.03 -17.44
N MET A 115 -1.56 -11.80 -17.61
CA MET A 115 -2.81 -11.29 -18.21
C MET A 115 -3.45 -10.21 -17.34
N ALA A 116 -3.50 -10.40 -16.03
CA ALA A 116 -4.00 -9.39 -15.09
C ALA A 116 -3.20 -8.08 -15.17
N ASP A 117 -1.87 -8.18 -15.21
CA ASP A 117 -0.98 -7.01 -15.33
C ASP A 117 -1.20 -6.28 -16.67
N ALA A 118 -1.42 -7.00 -17.76
CA ALA A 118 -1.77 -6.42 -19.06
C ALA A 118 -3.14 -5.72 -19.06
N MET A 119 -4.16 -6.29 -18.39
CA MET A 119 -5.49 -5.68 -18.26
C MET A 119 -5.45 -4.40 -17.42
N LEU A 120 -4.69 -4.39 -16.33
CA LEU A 120 -4.50 -3.20 -15.50
C LEU A 120 -3.78 -2.10 -16.29
N LYS A 121 -2.71 -2.44 -17.00
CA LYS A 121 -2.01 -1.48 -17.85
C LYS A 121 -2.93 -0.86 -18.90
N ALA A 122 -3.75 -1.67 -19.58
CA ALA A 122 -4.67 -1.20 -20.62
C ALA A 122 -5.81 -0.30 -20.08
N ARG A 123 -6.12 -0.36 -18.78
CA ARG A 123 -7.11 0.52 -18.14
C ARG A 123 -6.59 1.95 -17.99
N ASP A 124 -5.29 2.10 -17.84
CA ASP A 124 -4.64 3.38 -17.52
C ASP A 124 -4.11 4.10 -18.80
N GLU A 125 -4.41 3.56 -20.00
CA GLU A 125 -4.15 4.14 -21.34
C GLU A 125 -5.39 4.84 -21.92
#